data_AF-A0A5S3WR05-F1
#
_entry.id   AF-A0A5S3WR05-F1
#
_cell.length_a   1.000
_cell.length_b   1.000
_cell.length_c   1.000
_cell.angle_alpha   90.00
_cell.angle_beta   90.00
_cell.angle_gamma   90.00
#
_symmetry.space_group_name_H-M   'P 1'
#
loop_
_entity.id
_entity.type
_entity.pdbx_description
1 polymer ?
#
loop_
_entity_poly.entity_id
_entity_poly.type
_entity_poly.pdbx_seq_one_letter_code
_entity_poly.pdbx_strand_id
1 'polypeptide(L)'
;MEKNTVDTVLENEHLIDYLSQKAALLAEEKLIKHEERKRQNLLATIAVVSVLGVGTLYSALTLLVKDQVDDALKTETFTSNMKSLTKDAVKSEVGDIKLQMDGLIAYQQLSALSLKFDLGDSFSNSERDTALSLLAEIKKSGSFEDKEDFTTHLENVASSFTSAFERGSVDKIDDLFRAEMASSRDTTVTMLQHYGRALVVSPEISNRDSNAWARFNFYSNEAVRWDYPTLGTFYLTLAEYKLNGMAGSETIKQLLDTYKYVDNSDKAYLVRLYKGLSAPENWQRTPNAMGREIGELVTGISEEYGNLLSNVGVDLR
;
A
#
# COMPACT_ATOMS: atom_id res chain seq x y z
N MET A 1 17.96 65.13 -16.37
CA MET A 1 17.52 64.14 -15.36
C MET A 1 16.70 63.10 -16.11
N GLU A 2 17.36 62.10 -16.67
CA GLU A 2 16.73 60.94 -17.30
C GLU A 2 17.31 59.73 -16.60
N LYS A 3 16.43 58.98 -15.92
CA LYS A 3 16.78 57.76 -15.19
C LYS A 3 16.94 56.63 -16.20
N ASN A 4 18.16 56.11 -16.29
CA ASN A 4 18.44 54.78 -16.81
C ASN A 4 17.82 53.75 -15.85
N THR A 5 16.75 53.08 -16.29
CA THR A 5 16.34 51.77 -15.79
C THR A 5 16.60 50.78 -16.91
N VAL A 6 17.81 50.21 -16.90
CA VAL A 6 18.15 49.04 -17.71
C VAL A 6 17.86 47.81 -16.86
N ASP A 7 16.89 47.04 -17.36
CA ASP A 7 16.53 45.66 -17.08
C ASP A 7 17.43 44.84 -16.15
N THR A 8 16.96 44.62 -14.93
CA THR A 8 17.36 43.51 -14.05
C THR A 8 16.36 42.35 -14.19
N VAL A 9 16.30 41.73 -15.37
CA VAL A 9 15.47 40.54 -15.64
C VAL A 9 16.34 39.30 -15.97
N LEU A 10 17.64 39.47 -16.14
CA LEU A 10 18.57 38.38 -16.51
C LEU A 10 19.20 37.61 -15.32
N GLU A 11 18.74 37.81 -14.08
CA GLU A 11 19.32 37.13 -12.90
C GLU A 11 18.49 35.94 -12.36
N ASN A 12 17.26 35.72 -12.81
CA ASN A 12 16.40 34.67 -12.25
C ASN A 12 16.47 33.31 -12.98
N GLU A 13 16.62 33.29 -14.31
CA GLU A 13 16.63 32.03 -15.07
C GLU A 13 17.91 31.22 -14.80
N HIS A 14 19.07 31.88 -14.80
CA HIS A 14 20.35 31.23 -14.47
C HIS A 14 20.42 30.75 -13.01
N LEU A 15 19.72 31.42 -12.09
CA LEU A 15 19.63 30.99 -10.69
C LEU A 15 18.77 29.73 -10.55
N ILE A 16 17.64 29.66 -11.27
CA ILE A 16 16.75 28.50 -11.28
C ILE A 16 17.43 27.29 -11.93
N ASP A 17 18.13 27.47 -13.04
CA ASP A 17 18.89 26.40 -13.70
C ASP A 17 20.03 25.90 -12.81
N TYR A 18 20.75 26.82 -12.14
CA TYR A 18 21.81 26.46 -11.20
C TYR A 18 21.29 25.70 -9.99
N LEU A 19 20.17 26.14 -9.40
CA LEU A 19 19.54 25.45 -8.27
C LEU A 19 18.96 24.09 -8.68
N SER A 20 18.40 23.97 -9.89
CA SER A 20 17.88 22.70 -10.42
C SER A 20 19.00 21.70 -10.70
N GLN A 21 20.11 22.13 -11.30
CA GLN A 21 21.29 21.27 -11.47
C GLN A 21 21.89 20.84 -10.14
N LYS A 22 21.95 21.75 -9.16
CA LYS A 22 22.50 21.44 -7.83
C LYS A 22 21.59 20.49 -7.05
N ALA A 23 20.27 20.64 -7.18
CA ALA A 23 19.29 19.70 -6.61
C ALA A 23 19.37 18.32 -7.27
N ALA A 24 19.53 18.26 -8.60
CA ALA A 24 19.71 17.01 -9.33
C ALA A 24 21.01 16.29 -8.92
N LEU A 25 22.13 17.01 -8.82
CA LEU A 25 23.41 16.45 -8.36
C LEU A 25 23.37 15.98 -6.90
N LEU A 26 22.69 16.72 -6.01
CA LEU A 26 22.50 16.29 -4.62
C LEU A 26 21.56 15.10 -4.50
N ALA A 27 20.53 15.02 -5.35
CA ALA A 27 19.65 13.85 -5.42
C ALA A 27 20.42 12.63 -5.92
N GLU A 28 21.21 12.77 -6.98
CA GLU A 28 22.05 11.71 -7.55
C GLU A 28 23.14 11.24 -6.58
N GLU A 29 23.84 12.14 -5.89
CA GLU A 29 24.85 11.78 -4.88
C GLU A 29 24.22 11.07 -3.68
N LYS A 30 23.01 11.47 -3.26
CA LYS A 30 22.28 10.84 -2.16
C LYS A 30 21.75 9.46 -2.59
N LEU A 31 21.33 9.31 -3.83
CA LEU A 31 20.87 8.05 -4.43
C LEU A 31 22.03 7.07 -4.57
N ILE A 32 23.20 7.51 -5.05
CA ILE A 32 24.43 6.71 -5.12
C ILE A 32 24.90 6.29 -3.72
N LYS A 33 24.99 7.21 -2.75
CA LYS A 33 25.38 6.87 -1.37
C LYS A 33 24.38 5.92 -0.68
N HIS A 34 23.10 6.04 -1.03
CA HIS A 34 22.06 5.15 -0.52
C HIS A 34 22.16 3.76 -1.16
N GLU A 35 22.39 3.67 -2.46
CA GLU A 35 22.65 2.42 -3.19
C GLU A 35 23.94 1.74 -2.73
N GLU A 36 25.00 2.49 -2.46
CA GLU A 36 26.29 1.96 -2.02
C GLU A 36 26.21 1.39 -0.59
N ARG A 37 25.50 2.06 0.32
CA ARG A 37 25.16 1.51 1.65
C ARG A 37 24.24 0.29 1.55
N LYS A 38 23.25 0.31 0.65
CA LYS A 38 22.36 -0.85 0.41
C LYS A 38 23.14 -2.04 -0.15
N ARG A 39 24.10 -1.81 -1.06
CA ARG A 39 24.97 -2.84 -1.64
C ARG A 39 25.93 -3.41 -0.61
N GLN A 40 26.49 -2.57 0.26
CA GLN A 40 27.32 -3.01 1.39
C GLN A 40 26.51 -3.81 2.41
N ASN A 41 25.29 -3.40 2.72
CA ASN A 41 24.39 -4.15 3.60
C ASN A 41 23.97 -5.48 2.96
N LEU A 42 23.66 -5.51 1.66
CA LEU A 42 23.37 -6.75 0.92
C LEU A 42 24.57 -7.70 0.96
N LEU A 43 25.78 -7.22 0.68
CA LEU A 43 27.01 -8.00 0.73
C LEU A 43 27.33 -8.47 2.16
N ALA A 44 27.08 -7.63 3.17
CA ALA A 44 27.25 -7.99 4.57
C ALA A 44 26.21 -9.04 5.01
N THR A 45 24.96 -8.93 4.60
CA THR A 45 23.93 -9.96 4.85
C THR A 45 24.28 -11.26 4.13
N ILE A 46 24.70 -11.20 2.86
CA ILE A 46 25.20 -12.39 2.12
C ILE A 46 26.39 -13.00 2.86
N ALA A 47 27.35 -12.20 3.34
CA ALA A 47 28.52 -12.67 4.09
C ALA A 47 28.16 -13.25 5.47
N VAL A 48 27.26 -12.62 6.22
CA VAL A 48 26.80 -13.09 7.53
C VAL A 48 26.00 -14.38 7.39
N VAL A 49 25.12 -14.48 6.39
CA VAL A 49 24.33 -15.69 6.10
C VAL A 49 25.22 -16.84 5.61
N SER A 50 26.21 -16.56 4.75
CA SER A 50 27.15 -17.59 4.28
C SER A 50 28.16 -18.04 5.36
N VAL A 51 28.56 -17.16 6.29
CA VAL A 51 29.45 -17.51 7.41
C VAL A 51 28.71 -18.21 8.55
N LEU A 52 27.48 -17.79 8.89
CA LEU A 52 26.71 -18.41 9.97
C LEU A 52 26.03 -19.72 9.54
N GLY A 53 25.45 -19.82 8.34
CA GLY A 53 24.79 -21.07 7.89
C GLY A 53 25.78 -22.22 7.71
N VAL A 54 26.81 -22.01 6.89
CA VAL A 54 27.80 -23.06 6.61
C VAL A 54 28.69 -23.34 7.83
N GLY A 55 29.02 -22.30 8.61
CA GLY A 55 29.87 -22.42 9.79
C GLY A 55 29.21 -23.18 10.95
N THR A 56 27.92 -22.93 11.21
CA THR A 56 27.19 -23.63 12.28
C THR A 56 26.88 -25.08 11.91
N LEU A 57 26.52 -25.36 10.65
CA LEU A 57 26.43 -26.74 10.17
C LEU A 57 27.76 -27.47 10.26
N TYR A 58 28.86 -26.84 9.82
CA TYR A 58 30.18 -27.46 9.88
C TYR A 58 30.61 -27.74 11.32
N SER A 59 30.38 -26.82 12.27
CA SER A 59 30.67 -27.00 13.69
C SER A 59 29.78 -28.02 14.39
N ALA A 60 28.48 -28.05 14.08
CA ALA A 60 27.56 -29.06 14.60
C ALA A 60 27.89 -30.46 14.05
N LEU A 61 28.26 -30.54 12.76
CA LEU A 61 28.78 -31.77 12.16
C LEU A 61 30.10 -32.18 12.79
N THR A 62 31.06 -31.28 13.00
CA THR A 62 32.33 -31.67 13.63
C THR A 62 32.12 -32.11 15.07
N LEU A 63 31.20 -31.53 15.83
CA LEU A 63 30.86 -31.97 17.18
C LEU A 63 30.18 -33.35 17.20
N LEU A 64 29.18 -33.59 16.33
CA LEU A 64 28.49 -34.89 16.22
C LEU A 64 29.41 -35.99 15.67
N VAL A 65 30.30 -35.65 14.73
CA VAL A 65 31.30 -36.57 14.17
C VAL A 65 32.36 -36.88 15.22
N LYS A 66 32.84 -35.91 16.01
CA LYS A 66 33.89 -36.17 17.00
C LYS A 66 33.42 -37.02 18.18
N ASP A 67 32.15 -36.94 18.55
CA ASP A 67 31.56 -37.76 19.63
C ASP A 67 31.14 -39.18 19.21
N GLN A 68 30.98 -39.46 17.90
CA GLN A 68 30.54 -40.78 17.41
C GLN A 68 31.59 -41.55 16.58
N VAL A 69 32.72 -40.92 16.23
CA VAL A 69 33.71 -41.51 15.32
C VAL A 69 34.70 -42.48 15.97
N ASP A 70 34.83 -42.52 17.29
CA ASP A 70 35.81 -43.43 17.91
C ASP A 70 35.42 -44.93 17.84
N ASP A 71 34.14 -45.27 17.58
CA ASP A 71 33.71 -46.69 17.44
C ASP A 71 33.00 -47.05 16.11
N ALA A 72 32.50 -46.08 15.34
CA ALA A 72 31.63 -46.35 14.17
C ALA A 72 32.31 -46.34 12.79
N LEU A 73 33.64 -46.16 12.75
CA LEU A 73 34.45 -45.88 11.55
C LEU A 73 34.54 -47.00 10.47
N LYS A 74 33.64 -48.00 10.47
CA LYS A 74 33.70 -49.15 9.55
C LYS A 74 32.46 -49.47 8.71
N THR A 75 31.37 -48.72 8.78
CA THR A 75 30.20 -49.02 7.91
C THR A 75 30.03 -47.99 6.79
N GLU A 76 30.20 -48.46 5.55
CA GLU A 76 29.89 -47.75 4.30
C GLU A 76 28.48 -47.12 4.33
N THR A 77 27.55 -47.78 5.03
CA THR A 77 26.17 -47.34 5.29
C THR A 77 26.10 -46.04 6.10
N PHE A 78 26.94 -45.87 7.13
CA PHE A 78 26.99 -44.63 7.93
C PHE A 78 27.50 -43.45 7.09
N THR A 79 28.54 -43.69 6.28
CA THR A 79 29.13 -42.67 5.40
C THR A 79 28.16 -42.25 4.29
N SER A 80 27.42 -43.20 3.72
CA SER A 80 26.39 -42.93 2.70
C SER A 80 25.20 -42.16 3.28
N ASN A 81 24.70 -42.57 4.46
CA ASN A 81 23.60 -41.89 5.14
C ASN A 81 24.00 -40.46 5.57
N MET A 82 25.21 -40.27 6.10
CA MET A 82 25.73 -38.94 6.45
C MET A 82 25.92 -38.05 5.22
N LYS A 83 26.41 -38.59 4.10
CA LYS A 83 26.48 -37.82 2.84
C LYS A 83 25.11 -37.41 2.33
N SER A 84 24.11 -38.29 2.40
CA SER A 84 22.74 -37.95 2.00
C SER A 84 22.16 -36.87 2.90
N LEU A 85 22.26 -37.04 4.22
CA LEU A 85 21.77 -36.05 5.20
C LEU A 85 22.45 -34.69 5.03
N THR A 86 23.77 -34.68 4.82
CA THR A 86 24.52 -33.44 4.60
C THR A 86 24.12 -32.78 3.28
N LYS A 87 23.94 -33.57 2.21
CA LYS A 87 23.50 -33.05 0.91
C LYS A 87 22.09 -32.47 0.97
N ASP A 88 21.17 -33.13 1.67
CA ASP A 88 19.79 -32.67 1.81
C ASP A 88 19.72 -31.43 2.70
N ALA A 89 20.49 -31.38 3.80
CA ALA A 89 20.61 -30.20 4.65
C ALA A 89 21.21 -29.00 3.90
N VAL A 90 22.33 -29.18 3.20
CA VAL A 90 22.95 -28.11 2.38
C VAL A 90 22.01 -27.66 1.27
N LYS A 91 21.29 -28.58 0.61
CA LYS A 91 20.31 -28.21 -0.42
C LYS A 91 19.15 -27.42 0.16
N SER A 92 18.68 -27.76 1.36
CA SER A 92 17.65 -27.01 2.08
C SER A 92 18.16 -25.60 2.38
N GLU A 93 19.32 -25.47 3.03
CA GLU A 93 19.87 -24.16 3.37
C GLU A 93 20.17 -23.29 2.15
N VAL A 94 20.75 -23.85 1.09
CA VAL A 94 20.96 -23.12 -0.16
C VAL A 94 19.63 -22.69 -0.79
N GLY A 95 18.59 -23.51 -0.65
CA GLY A 95 17.23 -23.16 -1.05
C GLY A 95 16.67 -21.97 -0.27
N ASP A 96 16.83 -21.98 1.05
CA ASP A 96 16.36 -20.92 1.95
C ASP A 96 17.12 -19.61 1.72
N ILE A 97 18.45 -19.69 1.57
CA ILE A 97 19.29 -18.52 1.24
C ILE A 97 18.88 -17.94 -0.10
N LYS A 98 18.66 -18.78 -1.11
CA LYS A 98 18.21 -18.33 -2.42
C LYS A 98 16.85 -17.62 -2.32
N LEU A 99 15.90 -18.19 -1.59
CA LEU A 99 14.58 -17.60 -1.37
C LEU A 99 14.68 -16.21 -0.70
N GLN A 100 15.58 -16.05 0.29
CA GLN A 100 15.85 -14.76 0.92
C GLN A 100 16.51 -13.76 -0.04
N MET A 101 17.46 -14.20 -0.86
CA MET A 101 18.12 -13.35 -1.86
C MET A 101 17.15 -12.88 -2.95
N ASP A 102 16.32 -13.80 -3.47
CA ASP A 102 15.30 -13.51 -4.46
C ASP A 102 14.30 -12.48 -3.88
N GLY A 103 13.86 -12.66 -2.63
CA GLY A 103 13.02 -11.67 -1.94
C GLY A 103 13.69 -10.31 -1.72
N LEU A 104 15.00 -10.26 -1.42
CA LEU A 104 15.75 -9.00 -1.30
C LEU A 104 15.82 -8.25 -2.64
N ILE A 105 16.06 -8.98 -3.73
CA ILE A 105 16.09 -8.42 -5.08
C ILE A 105 14.70 -7.88 -5.44
N ALA A 106 13.65 -8.67 -5.19
CA ALA A 106 12.28 -8.28 -5.46
C ALA A 106 11.88 -7.02 -4.68
N TYR A 107 12.25 -6.95 -3.40
CA TYR A 107 12.03 -5.78 -2.55
C TYR A 107 12.74 -4.53 -3.07
N GLN A 108 14.00 -4.64 -3.52
CA GLN A 108 14.71 -3.49 -4.11
C GLN A 108 14.06 -3.00 -5.40
N GLN A 109 13.63 -3.91 -6.26
CA GLN A 109 12.92 -3.58 -7.49
C GLN A 109 11.56 -2.94 -7.21
N LEU A 110 10.83 -3.44 -6.20
CA LEU A 110 9.57 -2.87 -5.76
C LEU A 110 9.78 -1.46 -5.18
N SER A 111 10.82 -1.25 -4.39
CA SER A 111 11.17 0.06 -3.81
C SER A 111 11.34 1.11 -4.92
N ALA A 112 12.12 0.80 -5.96
CA ALA A 112 12.30 1.67 -7.12
C ALA A 112 10.99 1.92 -7.90
N LEU A 113 10.19 0.87 -8.11
CA LEU A 113 8.92 0.97 -8.83
C LEU A 113 7.87 1.77 -8.04
N SER A 114 7.81 1.61 -6.73
CA SER A 114 6.90 2.35 -5.85
C SER A 114 7.22 3.84 -5.83
N LEU A 115 8.51 4.23 -5.87
CA LEU A 115 8.92 5.62 -6.00
C LEU A 115 8.51 6.19 -7.36
N LYS A 116 8.62 5.39 -8.43
CA LYS A 116 8.14 5.79 -9.76
C LYS A 116 6.63 6.03 -9.75
N PHE A 117 5.87 5.19 -9.07
CA PHE A 117 4.42 5.36 -8.94
C PHE A 117 4.05 6.59 -8.12
N ASP A 118 4.76 6.86 -7.02
CA ASP A 118 4.56 8.05 -6.19
C ASP A 118 4.85 9.37 -6.95
N LEU A 119 5.91 9.37 -7.76
CA LEU A 119 6.31 10.55 -8.55
C LEU A 119 5.58 10.67 -9.89
N GLY A 120 4.82 9.66 -10.31
CA GLY A 120 4.27 9.54 -11.66
C GLY A 120 2.75 9.71 -11.70
N ASP A 121 2.25 10.34 -12.78
CA ASP A 121 0.81 10.51 -12.98
C ASP A 121 0.10 9.24 -13.50
N SER A 122 0.86 8.23 -13.96
CA SER A 122 0.32 7.00 -14.54
C SER A 122 1.33 5.86 -14.54
N PHE A 123 0.83 4.64 -14.77
CA PHE A 123 1.65 3.44 -14.97
C PHE A 123 1.09 2.59 -16.12
N SER A 124 1.94 1.77 -16.71
CA SER A 124 1.60 0.80 -17.74
C SER A 124 1.13 -0.53 -17.16
N ASN A 125 0.39 -1.33 -17.96
CA ASN A 125 -0.01 -2.68 -17.56
C ASN A 125 1.19 -3.57 -17.20
N SER A 126 2.32 -3.41 -17.90
CA SER A 126 3.54 -4.17 -17.60
C SER A 126 4.06 -3.83 -16.21
N GLU A 127 4.07 -2.55 -15.82
CA GLU A 127 4.52 -2.12 -14.50
C GLU A 127 3.59 -2.61 -13.40
N ARG A 128 2.28 -2.57 -13.64
CA ARG A 128 1.29 -3.16 -12.75
C ARG A 128 1.57 -4.63 -12.49
N ASP A 129 1.73 -5.40 -13.57
CA ASP A 129 1.95 -6.84 -13.51
C ASP A 129 3.30 -7.17 -12.84
N THR A 130 4.34 -6.38 -13.12
CA THR A 130 5.64 -6.46 -12.43
C THR A 130 5.49 -6.19 -10.93
N ALA A 131 4.82 -5.12 -10.52
CA ALA A 131 4.63 -4.81 -9.09
C ALA A 131 3.92 -5.96 -8.35
N LEU A 132 2.87 -6.54 -8.94
CA LEU A 132 2.16 -7.68 -8.36
C LEU A 132 3.04 -8.93 -8.25
N SER A 133 3.88 -9.19 -9.26
CA SER A 133 4.83 -10.31 -9.24
C SER A 133 5.86 -10.14 -8.12
N LEU A 134 6.42 -8.93 -7.97
CA LEU A 134 7.40 -8.62 -6.93
C LEU A 134 6.80 -8.75 -5.54
N LEU A 135 5.57 -8.24 -5.34
CA LEU A 135 4.82 -8.38 -4.09
C LEU A 135 4.59 -9.85 -3.73
N ALA A 136 4.22 -10.70 -4.69
CA ALA A 136 4.05 -12.13 -4.45
C ALA A 136 5.37 -12.83 -4.07
N GLU A 137 6.48 -12.45 -4.71
CA GLU A 137 7.81 -12.98 -4.39
C GLU A 137 8.29 -12.56 -3.00
N ILE A 138 8.08 -11.30 -2.63
CA ILE A 138 8.33 -10.79 -1.28
C ILE A 138 7.51 -11.58 -0.25
N LYS A 139 6.20 -11.77 -0.46
CA LYS A 139 5.36 -12.54 0.46
C LYS A 139 5.87 -13.96 0.65
N LYS A 140 6.27 -14.61 -0.45
CA LYS A 140 6.82 -15.97 -0.42
C LYS A 140 8.13 -16.06 0.38
N SER A 141 8.94 -15.02 0.37
CA SER A 141 10.22 -14.98 1.10
C SER A 141 10.08 -14.76 2.62
N GLY A 142 8.93 -14.24 3.08
CA GLY A 142 8.59 -14.06 4.50
C GLY A 142 9.49 -13.10 5.30
N SER A 143 10.41 -12.36 4.65
CA SER A 143 11.54 -11.70 5.33
C SER A 143 11.45 -10.17 5.41
N PHE A 144 10.33 -9.57 4.99
CA PHE A 144 10.27 -8.12 4.74
C PHE A 144 9.10 -7.39 5.39
N GLU A 145 8.20 -8.10 6.04
CA GLU A 145 7.01 -7.52 6.68
C GLU A 145 7.39 -6.60 7.84
N ASP A 146 8.53 -6.86 8.51
CA ASP A 146 9.03 -6.05 9.63
C ASP A 146 9.93 -4.88 9.20
N LYS A 147 10.15 -4.66 7.90
CA LYS A 147 10.95 -3.51 7.44
C LYS A 147 10.14 -2.23 7.54
N GLU A 148 10.70 -1.26 8.27
CA GLU A 148 10.06 0.04 8.56
C GLU A 148 9.56 0.79 7.31
N ASP A 149 10.23 0.62 6.17
CA ASP A 149 9.90 1.27 4.90
C ASP A 149 9.05 0.40 3.94
N PHE A 150 8.79 -0.87 4.27
CA PHE A 150 8.00 -1.75 3.41
C PHE A 150 6.55 -1.26 3.29
N THR A 151 5.93 -0.85 4.41
CA THR A 151 4.57 -0.31 4.42
C THR A 151 4.45 0.93 3.54
N THR A 152 5.44 1.81 3.52
CA THR A 152 5.46 2.99 2.63
C THR A 152 5.49 2.58 1.16
N HIS A 153 6.31 1.59 0.78
CA HIS A 153 6.33 1.11 -0.60
C HIS A 153 5.01 0.45 -1.00
N LEU A 154 4.41 -0.32 -0.09
CA LEU A 154 3.12 -0.96 -0.27
C LEU A 154 2.00 0.08 -0.44
N GLU A 155 2.02 1.14 0.38
CA GLU A 155 1.10 2.27 0.31
C GLU A 155 1.17 2.95 -1.05
N ASN A 156 2.37 3.32 -1.53
CA ASN A 156 2.51 4.01 -2.81
C ASN A 156 1.95 3.19 -3.97
N VAL A 157 2.16 1.86 -3.94
CA VAL A 157 1.61 0.94 -4.95
C VAL A 157 0.08 0.85 -4.82
N ALA A 158 -0.45 0.64 -3.62
CA ALA A 158 -1.88 0.50 -3.38
C ALA A 158 -2.65 1.79 -3.71
N SER A 159 -2.11 2.95 -3.33
CA SER A 159 -2.66 4.28 -3.63
C SER A 159 -2.71 4.53 -5.14
N SER A 160 -1.65 4.17 -5.86
CA SER A 160 -1.60 4.30 -7.32
C SER A 160 -2.62 3.39 -8.01
N PHE A 161 -2.73 2.13 -7.58
CA PHE A 161 -3.69 1.19 -8.16
C PHE A 161 -5.13 1.55 -7.81
N THR A 162 -5.37 2.06 -6.60
CA THR A 162 -6.67 2.56 -6.16
C THR A 162 -7.09 3.77 -6.99
N SER A 163 -6.17 4.70 -7.25
CA SER A 163 -6.40 5.88 -8.08
C SER A 163 -6.70 5.53 -9.54
N ALA A 164 -6.06 4.48 -10.06
CA ALA A 164 -6.34 3.93 -11.38
C ALA A 164 -7.58 3.01 -11.42
N PHE A 165 -8.25 2.77 -10.28
CA PHE A 165 -9.38 1.86 -10.14
C PHE A 165 -9.10 0.40 -10.60
N GLU A 166 -7.86 -0.06 -10.40
CA GLU A 166 -7.43 -1.42 -10.71
C GLU A 166 -7.91 -2.43 -9.66
N ARG A 167 -9.24 -2.61 -9.53
CA ARG A 167 -9.88 -3.41 -8.47
C ARG A 167 -9.25 -4.79 -8.29
N GLY A 168 -9.07 -5.54 -9.38
CA GLY A 168 -8.49 -6.89 -9.32
C GLY A 168 -7.03 -6.91 -8.84
N SER A 169 -6.29 -5.81 -9.02
CA SER A 169 -4.91 -5.67 -8.56
C SER A 169 -4.87 -5.27 -7.10
N VAL A 170 -5.72 -4.33 -6.67
CA VAL A 170 -5.89 -3.96 -5.26
C VAL A 170 -6.34 -5.16 -4.42
N ASP A 171 -7.25 -5.97 -4.94
CA ASP A 171 -7.70 -7.20 -4.28
C ASP A 171 -6.55 -8.19 -4.03
N LYS A 172 -5.66 -8.36 -5.02
CA LYS A 172 -4.47 -9.21 -4.86
C LYS A 172 -3.50 -8.66 -3.82
N ILE A 173 -3.30 -7.34 -3.78
CA ILE A 173 -2.44 -6.70 -2.78
C ILE A 173 -2.99 -6.97 -1.38
N ASP A 174 -4.28 -6.74 -1.18
CA ASP A 174 -4.93 -7.02 0.11
C ASP A 174 -4.91 -8.52 0.46
N ASP A 175 -5.08 -9.44 -0.50
CA ASP A 175 -4.95 -10.88 -0.21
C ASP A 175 -3.54 -11.28 0.25
N LEU A 176 -2.50 -10.61 -0.26
CA LEU A 176 -1.12 -10.86 0.13
C LEU A 176 -0.75 -10.17 1.46
N PHE A 177 -1.21 -8.95 1.68
CA PHE A 177 -0.68 -8.04 2.70
C PHE A 177 -1.75 -7.28 3.51
N ARG A 178 -2.93 -7.87 3.74
CA ARG A 178 -4.02 -7.23 4.51
C ARG A 178 -3.58 -6.70 5.87
N ALA A 179 -2.78 -7.47 6.61
CA ALA A 179 -2.36 -7.09 7.96
C ALA A 179 -1.46 -5.84 7.94
N GLU A 180 -0.56 -5.79 6.97
CA GLU A 180 0.37 -4.70 6.72
C GLU A 180 -0.35 -3.47 6.15
N MET A 181 -1.39 -3.67 5.33
CA MET A 181 -2.28 -2.59 4.88
C MET A 181 -3.17 -2.04 6.00
N ALA A 182 -3.48 -2.82 7.03
CA ALA A 182 -4.22 -2.35 8.20
C ALA A 182 -3.33 -1.69 9.26
N SER A 183 -2.00 -1.88 9.18
CA SER A 183 -1.06 -1.43 10.21
C SER A 183 -0.76 0.07 10.17
N SER A 184 -1.19 0.76 9.11
CA SER A 184 -1.09 2.22 9.00
C SER A 184 -2.44 2.86 8.74
N ARG A 185 -2.56 4.11 9.21
CA ARG A 185 -3.73 4.94 8.98
C ARG A 185 -3.96 5.22 7.49
N ASP A 186 -2.91 5.59 6.77
CA ASP A 186 -3.03 6.07 5.39
C ASP A 186 -3.39 4.94 4.42
N THR A 187 -2.81 3.75 4.60
CA THR A 187 -3.21 2.54 3.87
C THR A 187 -4.62 2.12 4.23
N THR A 188 -5.03 2.18 5.50
CA THR A 188 -6.41 1.85 5.92
C THR A 188 -7.41 2.78 5.25
N VAL A 189 -7.16 4.09 5.24
CA VAL A 189 -8.01 5.08 4.58
C VAL A 189 -8.09 4.84 3.08
N THR A 190 -6.95 4.57 2.44
CA THR A 190 -6.87 4.27 1.00
C THR A 190 -7.71 3.06 0.64
N MET A 191 -7.57 1.96 1.37
CA MET A 191 -8.33 0.73 1.13
C MET A 191 -9.81 0.90 1.45
N LEU A 192 -10.16 1.63 2.51
CA LEU A 192 -11.55 1.94 2.85
C LEU A 192 -12.21 2.78 1.75
N GLN A 193 -11.52 3.78 1.19
CA GLN A 193 -12.01 4.53 0.05
C GLN A 193 -12.17 3.66 -1.19
N HIS A 194 -11.19 2.80 -1.49
CA HIS A 194 -11.26 1.87 -2.61
C HIS A 194 -12.50 0.98 -2.52
N TYR A 195 -12.65 0.27 -1.40
CA TYR A 195 -13.75 -0.67 -1.21
C TYR A 195 -15.09 0.02 -1.01
N GLY A 196 -15.13 1.21 -0.39
CA GLY A 196 -16.32 2.04 -0.30
C GLY A 196 -16.82 2.46 -1.69
N ARG A 197 -15.93 2.92 -2.58
CA ARG A 197 -16.26 3.24 -3.98
C ARG A 197 -16.71 2.02 -4.76
N ALA A 198 -15.97 0.92 -4.65
CA ALA A 198 -16.30 -0.33 -5.32
C ALA A 198 -17.66 -0.88 -4.87
N LEU A 199 -18.00 -0.68 -3.59
CA LEU A 199 -19.30 -1.02 -3.04
C LEU A 199 -20.40 -0.18 -3.70
N VAL A 200 -20.33 1.14 -3.58
CA VAL A 200 -21.40 2.04 -4.06
C VAL A 200 -21.62 1.98 -5.58
N VAL A 201 -20.61 1.61 -6.36
CA VAL A 201 -20.71 1.48 -7.83
C VAL A 201 -21.08 0.06 -8.26
N SER A 202 -21.08 -0.92 -7.35
CA SER A 202 -21.46 -2.29 -7.70
C SER A 202 -22.91 -2.34 -8.22
N PRO A 203 -23.19 -2.96 -9.38
CA PRO A 203 -24.56 -3.10 -9.87
C PRO A 203 -25.42 -3.99 -8.96
N GLU A 204 -24.79 -4.86 -8.16
CA GLU A 204 -25.44 -5.82 -7.27
C GLU A 204 -25.05 -5.59 -5.80
N ILE A 205 -25.23 -4.36 -5.26
CA ILE A 205 -25.02 -4.09 -3.82
C ILE A 205 -25.88 -4.99 -2.92
N SER A 206 -26.96 -5.55 -3.47
CA SER A 206 -27.85 -6.48 -2.76
C SER A 206 -27.13 -7.67 -2.14
N ASN A 207 -25.93 -8.04 -2.61
CA ASN A 207 -25.13 -9.10 -2.01
C ASN A 207 -24.14 -8.56 -0.96
N ARG A 208 -24.63 -8.40 0.28
CA ARG A 208 -23.81 -8.10 1.47
C ARG A 208 -22.76 -9.18 1.79
N ASP A 209 -22.79 -10.32 1.09
CA ASP A 209 -21.77 -11.38 1.21
C ASP A 209 -20.67 -11.28 0.15
N SER A 210 -20.66 -10.22 -0.67
CA SER A 210 -19.59 -10.01 -1.65
C SER A 210 -18.23 -9.75 -0.97
N ASN A 211 -17.14 -10.17 -1.62
CA ASN A 211 -15.78 -9.92 -1.14
C ASN A 211 -15.52 -8.41 -0.90
N ALA A 212 -16.12 -7.52 -1.70
CA ALA A 212 -15.98 -6.08 -1.51
C ALA A 212 -16.65 -5.61 -0.21
N TRP A 213 -17.83 -6.14 0.13
CA TRP A 213 -18.51 -5.84 1.39
C TRP A 213 -17.69 -6.33 2.60
N ALA A 214 -17.14 -7.55 2.53
CA ALA A 214 -16.30 -8.10 3.58
C ALA A 214 -15.02 -7.27 3.80
N ARG A 215 -14.34 -6.86 2.73
CA ARG A 215 -13.13 -6.02 2.81
C ARG A 215 -13.46 -4.61 3.27
N PHE A 216 -14.57 -4.03 2.79
CA PHE A 216 -15.07 -2.75 3.28
C PHE A 216 -15.30 -2.77 4.79
N ASN A 217 -16.00 -3.78 5.32
CA ASN A 217 -16.25 -3.89 6.76
C ASN A 217 -14.96 -4.08 7.55
N PHE A 218 -14.01 -4.88 7.03
CA PHE A 218 -12.70 -5.03 7.66
C PHE A 218 -12.00 -3.66 7.81
N TYR A 219 -11.82 -2.92 6.72
CA TYR A 219 -11.15 -1.61 6.78
C TYR A 219 -11.98 -0.53 7.49
N SER A 220 -13.31 -0.62 7.48
CA SER A 220 -14.16 0.27 8.28
C SER A 220 -13.95 0.05 9.77
N ASN A 221 -13.77 -1.20 10.21
CA ASN A 221 -13.47 -1.51 11.61
C ASN A 221 -12.05 -1.09 11.99
N GLU A 222 -11.08 -1.29 11.10
CA GLU A 222 -9.70 -0.82 11.33
C GLU A 222 -9.63 0.72 11.37
N ALA A 223 -10.42 1.42 10.56
CA ALA A 223 -10.49 2.89 10.58
C ALA A 223 -10.97 3.45 11.93
N VAL A 224 -11.78 2.69 12.69
CA VAL A 224 -12.15 3.08 14.07
C VAL A 224 -10.91 3.14 14.97
N ARG A 225 -9.94 2.21 14.81
CA ARG A 225 -8.70 2.22 15.61
C ARG A 225 -7.81 3.42 15.30
N TRP A 226 -7.96 3.98 14.11
CA TRP A 226 -7.22 5.16 13.65
C TRP A 226 -7.96 6.47 13.89
N ASP A 227 -9.08 6.45 14.63
CA ASP A 227 -9.95 7.61 14.88
C ASP A 227 -10.56 8.23 13.60
N TYR A 228 -10.86 7.40 12.58
CA TYR A 228 -11.53 7.81 11.33
C TYR A 228 -12.83 7.01 11.04
N PRO A 229 -13.75 6.82 12.01
CA PRO A 229 -14.98 6.04 11.79
C PRO A 229 -15.91 6.67 10.73
N THR A 230 -15.83 7.98 10.56
CA THR A 230 -16.72 8.76 9.70
C THR A 230 -16.65 8.39 8.23
N LEU A 231 -15.47 7.97 7.74
CA LEU A 231 -15.30 7.55 6.36
C LEU A 231 -16.08 6.25 6.07
N GLY A 232 -16.08 5.32 7.01
CA GLY A 232 -16.85 4.08 6.93
C GLY A 232 -18.34 4.38 6.93
N THR A 233 -18.81 5.20 7.88
CA THR A 233 -20.21 5.63 7.95
C THR A 233 -20.65 6.36 6.68
N PHE A 234 -19.80 7.19 6.08
CA PHE A 234 -20.08 7.89 4.83
C PHE A 234 -20.42 6.91 3.69
N TYR A 235 -19.52 5.96 3.39
CA TYR A 235 -19.77 4.99 2.31
C TYR A 235 -20.92 4.03 2.64
N LEU A 236 -21.10 3.65 3.92
CA LEU A 236 -22.24 2.85 4.34
C LEU A 236 -23.56 3.59 4.09
N THR A 237 -23.62 4.89 4.38
CA THR A 237 -24.80 5.72 4.11
C THR A 237 -25.12 5.75 2.61
N LEU A 238 -24.12 5.93 1.75
CA LEU A 238 -24.30 5.89 0.29
C LEU A 238 -24.81 4.51 -0.17
N ALA A 239 -24.22 3.43 0.34
CA ALA A 239 -24.61 2.06 -0.01
C ALA A 239 -26.05 1.75 0.42
N GLU A 240 -26.45 2.15 1.63
CA GLU A 240 -27.84 2.00 2.12
C GLU A 240 -28.81 2.83 1.29
N TYR A 241 -28.45 4.06 0.89
CA TYR A 241 -29.29 4.88 0.02
C TYR A 241 -29.53 4.21 -1.33
N LYS A 242 -28.47 3.69 -1.94
CA LYS A 242 -28.58 2.93 -3.20
C LYS A 242 -29.41 1.66 -3.04
N LEU A 243 -29.23 0.90 -1.97
CA LEU A 243 -30.02 -0.31 -1.67
C LEU A 243 -31.52 -0.03 -1.56
N ASN A 244 -31.87 1.13 -1.01
CA ASN A 244 -33.25 1.57 -0.88
C ASN A 244 -33.79 2.23 -2.16
N GLY A 245 -33.11 2.10 -3.29
CA GLY A 245 -33.54 2.67 -4.56
C GLY A 245 -33.46 4.20 -4.60
N MET A 246 -32.46 4.78 -3.92
CA MET A 246 -32.30 6.24 -3.76
C MET A 246 -33.53 6.89 -3.13
N ALA A 247 -34.14 6.19 -2.19
CA ALA A 247 -35.22 6.70 -1.36
C ALA A 247 -34.81 6.69 0.10
N GLY A 248 -35.36 7.65 0.85
CA GLY A 248 -35.05 7.77 2.25
C GLY A 248 -35.52 6.60 3.09
N SER A 249 -34.67 6.19 4.02
CA SER A 249 -34.96 5.18 5.03
C SER A 249 -34.62 5.67 6.44
N GLU A 250 -35.21 5.01 7.45
CA GLU A 250 -34.90 5.28 8.84
C GLU A 250 -33.45 4.91 9.18
N THR A 251 -32.93 3.84 8.57
CA THR A 251 -31.52 3.44 8.70
C THR A 251 -30.58 4.56 8.27
N ILE A 252 -30.85 5.23 7.15
CA ILE A 252 -30.02 6.34 6.67
C ILE A 252 -30.10 7.52 7.64
N LYS A 253 -31.28 7.84 8.17
CA LYS A 253 -31.40 8.89 9.21
C LYS A 253 -30.56 8.56 10.43
N GLN A 254 -30.60 7.32 10.91
CA GLN A 254 -29.82 6.87 12.06
C GLN A 254 -28.32 6.98 11.79
N LEU A 255 -27.86 6.58 10.60
CA LEU A 255 -26.46 6.74 10.18
C LEU A 255 -26.03 8.21 10.16
N LEU A 256 -26.84 9.08 9.56
CA LEU A 256 -26.58 10.52 9.53
C LEU A 256 -26.62 11.17 10.92
N ASP A 257 -27.48 10.67 11.82
CA ASP A 257 -27.57 11.16 13.20
C ASP A 257 -26.29 10.92 13.99
N THR A 258 -25.53 9.87 13.66
CA THR A 258 -24.23 9.59 14.28
C THR A 258 -23.24 10.75 14.09
N TYR A 259 -23.35 11.53 12.99
CA TYR A 259 -22.47 12.67 12.72
C TYR A 259 -22.62 13.81 13.73
N LYS A 260 -23.71 13.85 14.51
CA LYS A 260 -23.86 14.85 15.59
C LYS A 260 -22.78 14.71 16.66
N TYR A 261 -22.35 13.48 16.93
CA TYR A 261 -21.41 13.12 17.99
C TYR A 261 -19.94 13.14 17.53
N VAL A 262 -19.72 13.39 16.25
CA VAL A 262 -18.40 13.51 15.64
C VAL A 262 -17.77 14.86 15.97
N ASP A 263 -16.45 14.89 16.14
CA ASP A 263 -15.71 16.13 16.40
C ASP A 263 -15.70 17.10 15.19
N ASN A 264 -15.22 18.31 15.41
CA ASN A 264 -15.24 19.34 14.36
C ASN A 264 -14.25 19.07 13.21
N SER A 265 -13.12 18.40 13.47
CA SER A 265 -12.15 18.03 12.44
C SER A 265 -12.75 17.02 11.46
N ASP A 266 -13.42 16.02 11.99
CA ASP A 266 -14.07 14.98 11.22
C ASP A 266 -15.33 15.50 10.51
N LYS A 267 -16.08 16.42 11.11
CA LYS A 267 -17.15 17.15 10.41
C LYS A 267 -16.61 17.90 9.21
N ALA A 268 -15.49 18.62 9.36
CA ALA A 268 -14.85 19.31 8.23
C ALA A 268 -14.38 18.33 7.15
N TYR A 269 -13.91 17.14 7.53
CA TYR A 269 -13.59 16.07 6.59
C TYR A 269 -14.82 15.52 5.87
N LEU A 270 -15.92 15.25 6.57
CA LEU A 270 -17.21 14.87 5.97
C LEU A 270 -17.70 15.92 4.96
N VAL A 271 -17.63 17.20 5.30
CA VAL A 271 -17.96 18.30 4.38
C VAL A 271 -17.11 18.23 3.11
N ARG A 272 -15.81 17.98 3.24
CA ARG A 272 -14.93 17.78 2.08
C ARG A 272 -15.31 16.55 1.25
N LEU A 273 -15.72 15.45 1.89
CA LEU A 273 -16.18 14.24 1.17
C LEU A 273 -17.46 14.51 0.39
N TYR A 274 -18.51 15.07 1.01
CA TYR A 274 -19.76 15.39 0.34
C TYR A 274 -19.53 16.38 -0.80
N LYS A 275 -18.78 17.47 -0.58
CA LYS A 275 -18.48 18.45 -1.65
C LYS A 275 -17.62 17.82 -2.75
N GLY A 276 -16.55 17.14 -2.36
CA GLY A 276 -15.60 16.53 -3.28
C GLY A 276 -16.25 15.47 -4.15
N LEU A 277 -17.17 14.66 -3.63
CA LEU A 277 -17.79 13.56 -4.38
C LEU A 277 -19.14 13.90 -5.02
N SER A 278 -19.73 15.07 -4.73
CA SER A 278 -21.00 15.52 -5.31
C SER A 278 -20.98 15.72 -6.83
N ALA A 279 -19.83 16.09 -7.38
CA ALA A 279 -19.62 16.26 -8.81
C ALA A 279 -18.36 15.51 -9.23
N PRO A 280 -18.40 14.66 -10.27
CA PRO A 280 -17.23 13.90 -10.72
C PRO A 280 -16.06 14.80 -11.12
N GLU A 281 -16.32 16.00 -11.63
CA GLU A 281 -15.31 16.98 -12.04
C GLU A 281 -14.43 17.46 -10.88
N ASN A 282 -14.91 17.34 -9.64
CA ASN A 282 -14.15 17.76 -8.45
C ASN A 282 -13.00 16.80 -8.10
N TRP A 283 -13.02 15.57 -8.64
CA TRP A 283 -12.05 14.53 -8.26
C TRP A 283 -11.62 13.62 -9.42
N GLN A 284 -12.22 13.75 -10.60
CA GLN A 284 -11.85 13.06 -11.82
C GLN A 284 -11.50 14.09 -12.90
N ARG A 285 -10.33 13.90 -13.54
CA ARG A 285 -9.95 14.72 -14.71
C ARG A 285 -10.93 14.55 -15.88
N THR A 286 -11.46 13.34 -16.04
CA THR A 286 -12.47 13.00 -17.04
C THR A 286 -13.59 12.23 -16.36
N PRO A 287 -14.78 12.85 -16.17
CA PRO A 287 -15.94 12.21 -15.56
C PRO A 287 -16.33 10.89 -16.23
N ASN A 288 -16.33 9.80 -15.47
CA ASN A 288 -16.76 8.49 -15.93
C ASN A 288 -18.10 8.06 -15.30
N ALA A 289 -18.62 6.88 -15.69
CA ALA A 289 -19.93 6.41 -15.22
C ALA A 289 -19.97 6.25 -13.69
N MET A 290 -18.90 5.71 -13.10
CA MET A 290 -18.73 5.56 -11.66
C MET A 290 -18.75 6.91 -10.94
N GLY A 291 -18.03 7.90 -11.48
CA GLY A 291 -17.99 9.23 -10.89
C GLY A 291 -19.36 9.90 -10.87
N ARG A 292 -20.11 9.75 -11.97
CA ARG A 292 -21.50 10.22 -12.07
C ARG A 292 -22.41 9.52 -11.06
N GLU A 293 -22.33 8.21 -10.96
CA GLU A 293 -23.15 7.43 -10.02
C GLU A 293 -22.90 7.82 -8.55
N ILE A 294 -21.63 7.98 -8.16
CA ILE A 294 -21.28 8.47 -6.82
C ILE A 294 -21.84 9.89 -6.60
N GLY A 295 -21.68 10.78 -7.59
CA GLY A 295 -22.19 12.15 -7.53
C GLY A 295 -23.72 12.20 -7.39
N GLU A 296 -24.44 11.34 -8.12
CA GLU A 296 -25.90 11.19 -8.01
C GLU A 296 -26.31 10.74 -6.60
N LEU A 297 -25.64 9.75 -6.02
CA LEU A 297 -25.92 9.29 -4.65
C LEU A 297 -25.67 10.38 -3.61
N VAL A 298 -24.54 11.09 -3.72
CA VAL A 298 -24.17 12.17 -2.80
C VAL A 298 -25.15 13.34 -2.89
N THR A 299 -25.53 13.71 -4.11
CA THR A 299 -26.50 14.79 -4.36
C THR A 299 -27.88 14.40 -3.86
N GLY A 300 -28.37 13.19 -4.17
CA GLY A 300 -29.68 12.72 -3.71
C GLY A 300 -29.81 12.70 -2.18
N ILE A 301 -28.80 12.19 -1.48
CA ILE A 301 -28.77 12.26 0.00
C ILE A 301 -28.79 13.70 0.49
N SER A 302 -28.08 14.60 -0.18
CA SER A 302 -28.00 16.01 0.24
C SER A 302 -29.31 16.76 0.01
N GLU A 303 -30.05 16.42 -1.03
CA GLU A 303 -31.38 16.97 -1.30
C GLU A 303 -32.41 16.44 -0.29
N GLU A 304 -32.42 15.12 -0.06
CA GLU A 304 -33.41 14.46 0.78
C GLU A 304 -33.17 14.68 2.28
N TYR A 305 -31.91 14.71 2.71
CA TYR A 305 -31.51 14.82 4.12
C TYR A 305 -30.78 16.12 4.45
N GLY A 306 -30.88 17.14 3.60
CA GLY A 306 -30.18 18.42 3.76
C GLY A 306 -30.27 19.01 5.17
N ASN A 307 -31.45 18.98 5.81
CA ASN A 307 -31.62 19.49 7.17
C ASN A 307 -30.76 18.76 8.22
N LEU A 308 -30.56 17.44 8.09
CA LEU A 308 -29.70 16.67 9.00
C LEU A 308 -28.23 16.98 8.73
N LEU A 309 -27.86 17.10 7.45
CA LEU A 309 -26.50 17.42 7.00
C LEU A 309 -26.08 18.85 7.36
N SER A 310 -26.98 19.83 7.29
CA SER A 310 -26.69 21.23 7.66
C SER A 310 -26.34 21.36 9.14
N ASN A 311 -26.91 20.52 10.02
CA ASN A 311 -26.57 20.49 11.45
C ASN A 311 -25.12 20.05 11.72
N VAL A 312 -24.46 19.44 10.73
CA VAL A 312 -23.06 19.03 10.80
C VAL A 312 -22.17 19.82 9.84
N GLY A 313 -22.68 20.94 9.31
CA GLY A 313 -21.95 21.87 8.44
C GLY A 313 -21.87 21.47 6.97
N VAL A 314 -22.59 20.42 6.57
CA VAL A 314 -22.69 19.98 5.16
C VAL A 314 -23.84 20.74 4.50
N ASP A 315 -23.49 21.69 3.64
CA ASP A 315 -24.42 22.37 2.73
C ASP A 315 -23.85 22.32 1.31
N LEU A 316 -24.63 21.72 0.40
CA LEU A 316 -24.32 21.58 -1.02
C LEU A 316 -25.20 22.48 -1.90
N ARG A 317 -26.11 23.27 -1.31
CA ARG A 317 -26.96 24.22 -2.04
C ARG A 317 -26.23 25.51 -2.39
#